data_AF-A0A7X5E0L3-F1
#
_entry.id   AF-A0A7X5E0L3-F1
#
_cell.length_a   1.000
_cell.length_b   1.000
_cell.length_c   1.000
_cell.angle_alpha   90.00
_cell.angle_beta   90.00
_cell.angle_gamma   90.00
#
_symmetry.space_group_name_H-M   'P 1'
#
loop_
_entity.id
_entity.type
_entity.pdbx_description
1 polymer ?
#
loop_
_entity_poly.entity_id
_entity_poly.type
_entity_poly.pdbx_seq_one_letter_code
_entity_poly.pdbx_strand_id
1 'polypeptide(L)'
;MVKAYDSLGNKFAEAKADQEIRIAYDMTLAEGEYESRTVENGTATITLKAETPISGILLDKWTENGEFAVTVTDKDGKETVACRGTFSEKNNQAVDTKGSYLAYLRKPGAGETDTRIWTYDAKKVVITGVPADATVQLIRYAGDDVAFLSGATAGKLAKDYTYTDADNKEQTIKAGTLVVLGTYRGDPVYNTLELKGEFINTPVSDEGEQGAPVTRDVSGEFLMFAEVPKDGEVSDISDGFFLFVPDLEAEKELQEDKPSDCRGDSLLPARMKITLYRTDNPDGTGSKRITAETVWIHSPGGTDLPTVELKTEVAE
;
A
#
# COMPACT_ATOMS: atom_id res chain seq x y z
N MET A 1 -16.88 13.40 1.98
CA MET A 1 -18.04 12.81 2.70
C MET A 1 -17.76 11.34 2.89
N VAL A 2 -17.75 10.88 4.13
CA VAL A 2 -17.53 9.48 4.51
C VAL A 2 -18.88 8.80 4.65
N LYS A 3 -19.00 7.57 4.18
CA LYS A 3 -20.19 6.74 4.33
C LYS A 3 -19.77 5.44 5.01
N ALA A 4 -20.44 5.08 6.09
CA ALA A 4 -20.25 3.80 6.76
C ALA A 4 -21.30 2.81 6.26
N TYR A 5 -20.85 1.61 5.93
CA TYR A 5 -21.67 0.51 5.45
C TYR A 5 -21.58 -0.67 6.40
N ASP A 6 -22.69 -1.37 6.63
CA ASP A 6 -22.67 -2.62 7.39
C ASP A 6 -22.07 -3.76 6.55
N SER A 7 -21.89 -4.93 7.15
CA SER A 7 -21.35 -6.11 6.47
C SER A 7 -22.25 -6.65 5.34
N LEU A 8 -23.48 -6.15 5.23
CA LEU A 8 -24.43 -6.49 4.16
C LEU A 8 -24.46 -5.40 3.06
N GLY A 9 -23.61 -4.38 3.17
CA GLY A 9 -23.50 -3.29 2.20
C GLY A 9 -24.56 -2.20 2.36
N ASN A 10 -25.27 -2.15 3.49
CA ASN A 10 -26.24 -1.07 3.76
C ASN A 10 -25.55 0.13 4.39
N LYS A 11 -25.75 1.32 3.80
CA LYS A 11 -25.25 2.57 4.39
C LYS A 11 -26.01 2.85 5.69
N PHE A 12 -25.31 2.92 6.83
CA PHE A 12 -25.93 3.20 8.13
C PHE A 12 -25.47 4.52 8.75
N ALA A 13 -24.39 5.13 8.26
CA ALA A 13 -23.97 6.46 8.69
C ALA A 13 -23.30 7.24 7.56
N GLU A 14 -23.34 8.57 7.67
CA GLU A 14 -22.59 9.47 6.81
C GLU A 14 -22.10 10.69 7.59
N ALA A 15 -20.92 11.18 7.24
CA ALA A 15 -20.33 12.38 7.83
C ALA A 15 -19.62 13.21 6.75
N LYS A 16 -19.62 14.53 6.92
CA LYS A 16 -18.68 15.39 6.20
C LYS A 16 -17.34 15.31 6.95
N ALA A 17 -16.29 14.97 6.21
CA ALA A 17 -14.94 15.10 6.71
C ALA A 17 -14.43 16.47 6.28
N ASP A 18 -13.80 17.19 7.21
CA ASP A 18 -13.19 18.49 6.97
C ASP A 18 -11.86 18.37 6.21
N GLN A 19 -11.36 17.14 6.09
CA GLN A 19 -10.13 16.76 5.39
C GLN A 19 -10.41 15.56 4.46
N GLU A 20 -9.58 15.40 3.44
CA GLU A 20 -9.57 14.18 2.64
C GLU A 20 -9.12 12.99 3.48
N ILE A 21 -9.69 11.84 3.19
CA ILE A 21 -9.46 10.62 3.95
C ILE A 21 -8.83 9.60 3.01
N ARG A 22 -7.65 9.12 3.42
CA ARG A 22 -7.00 7.93 2.87
C ARG A 22 -7.85 6.71 3.21
N ILE A 23 -7.97 5.78 2.28
CA ILE A 23 -8.59 4.48 2.54
C ILE A 23 -7.47 3.46 2.59
N ALA A 24 -7.23 2.90 3.76
CA ALA A 24 -6.36 1.76 4.02
C ALA A 24 -6.73 1.26 5.42
N TYR A 25 -6.73 -0.05 5.66
CA TYR A 25 -6.97 -0.54 7.01
C TYR A 25 -6.35 -1.91 7.27
N ASP A 26 -5.97 -2.11 8.52
CA ASP A 26 -5.67 -3.41 9.08
C ASP A 26 -6.78 -3.78 10.06
N MET A 27 -7.33 -4.98 9.93
CA MET A 27 -8.38 -5.44 10.83
C MET A 27 -7.74 -6.01 12.09
N THR A 28 -7.91 -5.33 13.22
CA THR A 28 -7.49 -5.85 14.52
C THR A 28 -8.50 -6.86 15.07
N LEU A 29 -8.03 -7.78 15.91
CA LEU A 29 -8.91 -8.69 16.65
C LEU A 29 -9.80 -7.93 17.63
N ALA A 30 -11.02 -8.40 17.85
CA ALA A 30 -11.92 -7.78 18.81
C ALA A 30 -11.53 -8.14 20.26
N GLU A 31 -11.70 -7.22 21.20
CA GLU A 31 -11.35 -7.44 22.63
C GLU A 31 -12.02 -8.69 23.22
N GLY A 32 -13.23 -9.01 22.76
CA GLY A 32 -13.97 -10.21 23.18
C GLY A 32 -13.33 -11.54 22.77
N GLU A 33 -12.34 -11.57 21.88
CA GLU A 33 -11.70 -12.80 21.38
C GLU A 33 -10.47 -13.20 22.21
N TYR A 34 -9.94 -12.27 23.00
CA TYR A 34 -8.82 -12.50 23.90
C TYR A 34 -9.29 -13.20 25.17
N GLU A 35 -8.59 -14.27 25.55
CA GLU A 35 -8.72 -14.89 26.87
C GLU A 35 -7.82 -14.17 27.89
N SER A 36 -6.58 -13.89 27.50
CA SER A 36 -5.65 -13.07 28.28
C SER A 36 -4.64 -12.37 27.37
N ARG A 37 -4.15 -11.22 27.85
CA ARG A 37 -3.11 -10.42 27.22
C ARG A 37 -2.27 -9.79 28.32
N THR A 38 -1.02 -10.19 28.43
CA THR A 38 -0.10 -9.76 29.48
C THR A 38 1.21 -9.33 28.87
N VAL A 39 1.85 -8.32 29.47
CA VAL A 39 3.21 -7.89 29.12
C VAL A 39 4.01 -7.84 30.40
N GLU A 40 5.00 -8.70 30.51
CA GLU A 40 5.83 -8.84 31.71
C GLU A 40 7.29 -9.06 31.30
N ASN A 41 8.22 -8.36 31.94
CA ASN A 41 9.66 -8.54 31.74
C ASN A 41 10.11 -8.54 30.26
N GLY A 42 9.55 -7.63 29.45
CA GLY A 42 9.91 -7.53 28.04
C GLY A 42 9.22 -8.55 27.11
N THR A 43 8.26 -9.33 27.62
CA THR A 43 7.57 -10.38 26.87
C THR A 43 6.07 -10.20 26.95
N ALA A 44 5.41 -10.08 25.81
CA ALA A 44 3.96 -10.18 25.72
C ALA A 44 3.54 -11.64 25.55
N THR A 45 2.58 -12.09 26.36
CA THR A 45 1.93 -13.39 26.21
C THR A 45 0.43 -13.19 26.03
N ILE A 46 -0.10 -13.73 24.94
CA ILE A 46 -1.48 -13.58 24.51
C ILE A 46 -2.08 -14.96 24.32
N THR A 47 -3.24 -15.20 24.91
CA THR A 47 -4.02 -16.43 24.72
C THR A 47 -5.38 -16.07 24.16
N LEU A 48 -5.83 -16.80 23.13
CA LEU A 48 -7.10 -16.56 22.46
C LEU A 48 -8.15 -17.58 22.91
N LYS A 49 -9.41 -17.16 23.00
CA LYS A 49 -10.52 -18.04 23.41
C LYS A 49 -10.73 -19.22 22.46
N ALA A 50 -10.52 -18.99 21.17
CA ALA A 50 -10.55 -20.00 20.12
C ALA A 50 -9.30 -19.88 19.24
N GLU A 51 -9.00 -20.96 18.52
CA GLU A 51 -8.03 -20.89 17.42
C GLU A 51 -8.52 -19.84 16.40
N THR A 52 -7.68 -18.86 16.11
CA THR A 52 -8.08 -17.67 15.36
C THR A 52 -6.99 -17.27 14.37
N PRO A 53 -7.34 -17.01 13.10
CA PRO A 53 -6.38 -16.56 12.10
C PRO A 53 -5.85 -15.16 12.44
N ILE A 54 -4.53 -15.00 12.41
CA ILE A 54 -3.82 -13.73 12.58
C ILE A 54 -2.71 -13.58 11.53
N SER A 55 -2.48 -12.36 11.07
CA SER A 55 -1.48 -12.02 10.05
C SER A 55 -0.44 -11.01 10.52
N GLY A 56 -0.54 -10.50 11.76
CA GLY A 56 0.41 -9.51 12.26
C GLY A 56 0.22 -9.13 13.73
N ILE A 57 1.09 -8.25 14.20
CA ILE A 57 1.04 -7.64 15.53
C ILE A 57 1.10 -6.11 15.40
N LEU A 58 0.35 -5.41 16.26
CA LEU A 58 0.38 -3.97 16.38
C LEU A 58 0.72 -3.60 17.83
N LEU A 59 1.79 -2.84 18.02
CA LEU A 59 2.20 -2.30 19.30
C LEU A 59 1.86 -0.81 19.34
N ASP A 60 1.34 -0.31 20.46
CA ASP A 60 1.15 1.13 20.67
C ASP A 60 2.44 1.86 21.04
N LYS A 61 3.48 1.10 21.43
CA LYS A 61 4.79 1.59 21.87
C LYS A 61 5.89 0.60 21.48
N TRP A 62 7.05 1.14 21.13
CA TRP A 62 8.23 0.36 20.75
C TRP A 62 9.50 1.18 21.03
N THR A 63 10.67 0.56 20.88
CA THR A 63 11.96 1.22 21.10
C THR A 63 12.90 0.92 19.95
N GLU A 64 13.43 1.97 19.33
CA GLU A 64 14.38 1.88 18.21
C GLU A 64 15.57 0.98 18.55
N ASN A 65 15.97 0.15 17.60
CA ASN A 65 17.04 -0.84 17.70
C ASN A 65 16.77 -2.02 18.66
N GLY A 66 15.57 -2.15 19.22
CA GLY A 66 15.20 -3.34 20.00
C GLY A 66 14.96 -4.54 19.09
N GLU A 67 15.49 -5.71 19.44
CA GLU A 67 15.17 -6.97 18.77
C GLU A 67 13.84 -7.53 19.26
N PHE A 68 13.06 -8.12 18.35
CA PHE A 68 11.82 -8.81 18.69
C PHE A 68 11.69 -10.12 17.92
N ALA A 69 10.92 -11.04 18.50
CA ALA A 69 10.47 -12.25 17.84
C ALA A 69 9.01 -12.51 18.22
N VAL A 70 8.24 -12.99 17.24
CA VAL A 70 6.85 -13.42 17.41
C VAL A 70 6.80 -14.93 17.20
N THR A 71 6.35 -15.63 18.23
CA THR A 71 6.07 -17.07 18.18
C THR A 71 4.58 -17.30 18.28
N VAL A 72 4.03 -18.05 17.34
CA VAL A 72 2.63 -18.47 17.33
C VAL A 72 2.54 -19.95 17.67
N THR A 73 1.61 -20.29 18.56
CA THR A 73 1.24 -21.66 18.89
C THR A 73 -0.19 -21.93 18.43
N ASP A 74 -0.39 -22.98 17.64
CA ASP A 74 -1.73 -23.44 17.21
C ASP A 74 -2.45 -24.23 18.33
N LYS A 75 -3.68 -24.70 18.07
CA LYS A 75 -4.44 -25.49 19.07
C LYS A 75 -3.78 -26.82 19.44
N ASP A 76 -2.97 -27.37 18.54
CA ASP A 76 -2.30 -28.67 18.70
C ASP A 76 -0.98 -28.51 19.47
N GLY A 77 -0.62 -27.28 19.83
CA GLY A 77 0.57 -26.95 20.61
C GLY A 77 1.83 -26.81 19.77
N LYS A 78 1.72 -26.78 18.43
CA LYS A 78 2.88 -26.57 17.55
C LYS A 78 3.29 -25.11 17.57
N GLU A 79 4.53 -24.87 17.96
CA GLU A 79 5.13 -23.54 17.94
C GLU A 79 5.83 -23.24 16.61
N THR A 80 5.61 -22.05 16.09
CA THR A 80 6.31 -21.53 14.89
C THR A 80 6.76 -20.10 15.15
N VAL A 81 8.03 -19.80 14.87
CA VAL A 81 8.52 -18.41 14.82
C VAL A 81 7.94 -17.77 13.56
N ALA A 82 6.99 -16.86 13.75
CA ALA A 82 6.19 -16.26 12.69
C ALA A 82 6.84 -15.00 12.12
N CYS A 83 7.56 -14.22 12.93
CA CYS A 83 8.48 -13.20 12.43
C CYS A 83 9.53 -12.86 13.50
N ARG A 84 10.61 -12.20 13.06
CA ARG A 84 11.65 -11.62 13.91
C ARG A 84 12.22 -10.40 13.20
N GLY A 85 12.84 -9.52 13.98
CA GLY A 85 13.55 -8.39 13.40
C GLY A 85 14.00 -7.39 14.44
N THR A 86 14.39 -6.23 13.96
CA THR A 86 14.75 -5.08 14.77
C THR A 86 13.71 -3.99 14.56
N PHE A 87 13.20 -3.47 15.68
CA PHE A 87 12.33 -2.31 15.69
C PHE A 87 13.08 -1.11 15.12
N SER A 88 12.61 -0.61 13.99
CA SER A 88 13.11 0.62 13.37
C SER A 88 12.01 1.26 12.53
N GLU A 89 12.09 2.57 12.30
CA GLU A 89 11.16 3.26 11.40
C GLU A 89 11.16 2.65 9.99
N LYS A 90 12.32 2.14 9.52
CA LYS A 90 12.44 1.48 8.21
C LYS A 90 11.60 0.19 8.13
N ASN A 91 11.53 -0.56 9.22
CA ASN A 91 10.83 -1.85 9.28
C ASN A 91 9.39 -1.71 9.80
N ASN A 92 8.98 -0.50 10.18
CA ASN A 92 7.67 -0.24 10.74
C ASN A 92 6.62 -0.13 9.63
N GLN A 93 5.61 -0.99 9.69
CA GLN A 93 4.50 -1.00 8.73
C GLN A 93 3.33 -0.09 9.18
N ALA A 94 3.44 0.58 10.33
CA ALA A 94 2.37 1.41 10.88
C ALA A 94 2.41 2.81 10.24
N VAL A 95 1.69 2.97 9.13
CA VAL A 95 1.64 4.24 8.38
C VAL A 95 0.71 5.26 9.06
N ASP A 96 -0.47 4.83 9.50
CA ASP A 96 -1.55 5.74 9.92
C ASP A 96 -1.60 6.01 11.43
N THR A 97 -0.93 5.19 12.24
CA THR A 97 -0.97 5.31 13.71
C THR A 97 0.39 5.72 14.25
N LYS A 98 0.56 7.02 14.48
CA LYS A 98 1.83 7.59 14.96
C LYS A 98 2.26 6.99 16.29
N GLY A 99 3.53 6.57 16.37
CA GLY A 99 4.12 5.98 17.57
C GLY A 99 3.84 4.49 17.74
N SER A 100 2.99 3.91 16.89
CA SER A 100 2.77 2.47 16.85
C SER A 100 3.84 1.75 16.03
N TYR A 101 3.93 0.44 16.25
CA TYR A 101 4.74 -0.47 15.45
C TYR A 101 3.88 -1.59 14.90
N LEU A 102 3.85 -1.76 13.58
CA LEU A 102 3.14 -2.86 12.92
C LEU A 102 4.16 -3.79 12.27
N ALA A 103 4.02 -5.08 12.53
CA ALA A 103 4.77 -6.13 11.86
C ALA A 103 3.83 -7.23 11.39
N TYR A 104 3.93 -7.59 10.12
CA TYR A 104 3.25 -8.75 9.57
C TYR A 104 4.03 -10.03 9.85
N LEU A 105 3.28 -11.13 9.98
CA LEU A 105 3.84 -12.46 10.10
C LEU A 105 4.30 -12.93 8.73
N ARG A 106 5.44 -13.61 8.68
CA ARG A 106 6.06 -14.09 7.45
C ARG A 106 5.75 -15.56 7.23
N LYS A 107 5.94 -16.02 6.00
CA LYS A 107 5.79 -17.44 5.69
C LYS A 107 6.73 -18.30 6.57
N PRO A 108 6.24 -19.43 7.13
CA PRO A 108 7.08 -20.33 7.93
C PRO A 108 8.35 -20.76 7.19
N GLY A 109 9.51 -20.56 7.82
CA GLY A 109 10.80 -20.96 7.26
C GLY A 109 11.33 -20.07 6.14
N ALA A 110 10.66 -18.96 5.83
CA ALA A 110 11.15 -17.98 4.88
C ALA A 110 12.33 -17.17 5.44
N GLY A 111 13.13 -16.59 4.53
CA GLY A 111 14.24 -15.71 4.88
C GLY A 111 13.76 -14.37 5.47
N GLU A 112 14.69 -13.59 6.02
CA GLU A 112 14.35 -12.31 6.65
C GLU A 112 13.90 -11.23 5.66
N THR A 113 14.27 -11.36 4.39
CA THR A 113 13.87 -10.48 3.28
C THR A 113 12.51 -10.86 2.70
N ASP A 114 11.95 -12.03 3.05
CA ASP A 114 10.66 -12.44 2.52
C ASP A 114 9.55 -11.59 3.11
N THR A 115 8.82 -10.92 2.23
CA THR A 115 7.80 -9.94 2.59
C THR A 115 6.37 -10.46 2.44
N ARG A 116 6.23 -11.75 2.11
CA ARG A 116 4.93 -12.43 2.06
C ARG A 116 4.28 -12.43 3.43
N ILE A 117 3.07 -11.91 3.47
CA ILE A 117 2.23 -11.89 4.65
C ILE A 117 1.56 -13.25 4.78
N TRP A 118 1.81 -13.92 5.91
CA TRP A 118 1.26 -15.24 6.19
C TRP A 118 0.25 -15.20 7.32
N THR A 119 -0.84 -15.94 7.16
CA THR A 119 -1.86 -16.09 8.20
C THR A 119 -1.62 -17.35 9.00
N TYR A 120 -1.56 -17.22 10.32
CA TYR A 120 -1.42 -18.31 11.27
C TYR A 120 -2.70 -18.50 12.07
N ASP A 121 -3.13 -19.76 12.21
CA ASP A 121 -4.18 -20.14 13.15
C ASP A 121 -3.61 -20.15 14.58
N ALA A 122 -3.81 -19.06 15.31
CA ALA A 122 -3.22 -18.86 16.63
C ALA A 122 -4.17 -19.29 17.74
N LYS A 123 -3.65 -20.04 18.70
CA LYS A 123 -4.26 -20.25 20.03
C LYS A 123 -3.52 -19.45 21.11
N LYS A 124 -2.20 -19.31 20.95
CA LYS A 124 -1.32 -18.50 21.80
C LYS A 124 -0.31 -17.74 20.95
N VAL A 125 0.04 -16.53 21.37
CA VAL A 125 1.10 -15.70 20.76
C VAL A 125 2.04 -15.23 21.85
N VAL A 126 3.35 -15.36 21.62
CA VAL A 126 4.40 -14.84 22.50
C VAL A 126 5.27 -13.88 21.69
N ILE A 127 5.49 -12.68 22.24
CA ILE A 127 6.29 -11.63 21.58
C ILE A 127 7.37 -11.16 22.55
N THR A 128 8.63 -11.30 22.16
CA THR A 128 9.77 -10.80 22.95
C THR A 128 10.17 -9.39 22.53
N GLY A 129 10.89 -8.68 23.40
CA GLY A 129 11.39 -7.32 23.12
C GLY A 129 10.35 -6.21 23.29
N VAL A 130 9.17 -6.54 23.82
CA VAL A 130 8.05 -5.60 23.96
C VAL A 130 8.26 -4.68 25.18
N PRO A 131 8.13 -3.35 25.07
CA PRO A 131 8.20 -2.46 26.24
C PRO A 131 7.17 -2.82 27.32
N ALA A 132 7.53 -2.67 28.61
CA ALA A 132 6.73 -3.17 29.74
C ALA A 132 5.32 -2.56 29.86
N ASP A 133 5.09 -1.39 29.27
CA ASP A 133 3.82 -0.65 29.29
C ASP A 133 3.18 -0.54 27.90
N ALA A 134 3.62 -1.37 26.95
CA ALA A 134 3.03 -1.46 25.63
C ALA A 134 1.75 -2.31 25.65
N THR A 135 0.77 -1.89 24.88
CA THR A 135 -0.40 -2.67 24.51
C THR A 135 -0.11 -3.36 23.20
N VAL A 136 -0.43 -4.66 23.13
CA VAL A 136 -0.36 -5.43 21.89
C VAL A 136 -1.76 -5.66 21.34
N GLN A 137 -1.97 -5.46 20.05
CA GLN A 137 -3.12 -5.96 19.31
C GLN A 137 -2.64 -6.97 18.26
N LEU A 138 -3.52 -7.92 17.94
CA LEU A 138 -3.26 -8.88 16.86
C LEU A 138 -4.01 -8.40 15.63
N ILE A 139 -3.34 -8.48 14.48
CA ILE A 139 -3.97 -8.21 13.19
C ILE A 139 -4.60 -9.51 12.71
N ARG A 140 -5.90 -9.49 12.47
CA ARG A 140 -6.66 -10.59 11.88
C ARG A 140 -6.45 -10.66 10.37
N TYR A 141 -6.48 -9.49 9.72
CA TYR A 141 -6.36 -9.37 8.28
C TYR A 141 -5.54 -8.14 7.94
N ALA A 142 -4.48 -8.36 7.17
CA ALA A 142 -3.71 -7.29 6.57
C ALA A 142 -4.49 -6.78 5.35
N GLY A 143 -5.17 -5.63 5.48
CA GLY A 143 -5.89 -5.07 4.34
C GLY A 143 -4.92 -4.48 3.33
N ASP A 144 -5.40 -4.21 2.12
CA ASP A 144 -4.55 -3.60 1.10
C ASP A 144 -4.12 -2.19 1.52
N ASP A 145 -2.98 -1.76 0.98
CA ASP A 145 -2.53 -0.38 1.13
C ASP A 145 -1.89 0.15 -0.14
N VAL A 146 -1.94 1.46 -0.33
CA VAL A 146 -1.25 2.16 -1.40
C VAL A 146 -0.76 3.53 -0.91
N ALA A 147 0.43 3.91 -1.36
CA ALA A 147 1.05 5.20 -1.05
C ALA A 147 1.90 5.69 -2.21
N PHE A 148 1.99 7.00 -2.39
CA PHE A 148 3.02 7.60 -3.24
C PHE A 148 4.39 7.49 -2.55
N LEU A 149 5.45 7.37 -3.35
CA LEU A 149 6.80 7.32 -2.81
C LEU A 149 7.17 8.68 -2.18
N SER A 150 7.66 8.64 -0.94
CA SER A 150 8.15 9.83 -0.23
C SER A 150 9.38 10.40 -0.95
N GLY A 151 9.38 11.71 -1.22
CA GLY A 151 10.48 12.42 -1.86
C GLY A 151 10.41 12.45 -3.40
N ALA A 152 10.37 11.29 -4.07
CA ALA A 152 10.40 11.19 -5.54
C ALA A 152 9.10 10.60 -6.10
N THR A 153 7.97 11.22 -5.80
CA THR A 153 6.64 10.74 -6.25
C THR A 153 6.52 10.67 -7.78
N ALA A 154 7.13 11.61 -8.50
CA ALA A 154 7.31 11.50 -9.94
C ALA A 154 8.73 11.92 -10.34
N GLY A 155 9.21 11.40 -11.46
CA GLY A 155 10.55 11.70 -11.95
C GLY A 155 10.76 11.21 -13.39
N LYS A 156 11.98 11.36 -13.90
CA LYS A 156 12.36 10.85 -15.22
C LYS A 156 13.32 9.67 -15.07
N LEU A 157 13.08 8.58 -15.80
CA LEU A 157 13.97 7.42 -15.77
C LEU A 157 15.40 7.80 -16.21
N ALA A 158 16.39 7.37 -15.44
CA ALA A 158 17.80 7.61 -15.71
C ALA A 158 18.34 6.81 -16.90
N LYS A 159 17.77 5.62 -17.11
CA LYS A 159 18.21 4.60 -18.06
C LYS A 159 16.99 3.93 -18.67
N ASP A 160 17.17 3.30 -19.82
CA ASP A 160 16.17 2.41 -20.39
C ASP A 160 15.85 1.29 -19.37
N TYR A 161 14.57 0.98 -19.22
CA TYR A 161 14.09 -0.11 -18.40
C TYR A 161 13.38 -1.14 -19.27
N THR A 162 13.93 -2.34 -19.33
CA THR A 162 13.42 -3.45 -20.14
C THR A 162 12.76 -4.48 -19.24
N TYR A 163 11.56 -4.90 -19.61
CA TYR A 163 10.79 -5.92 -18.90
C TYR A 163 10.09 -6.85 -19.90
N THR A 164 9.67 -8.01 -19.41
CA THR A 164 8.85 -8.94 -20.17
C THR A 164 7.40 -8.77 -19.75
N ASP A 165 6.51 -8.51 -20.72
CA ASP A 165 5.08 -8.38 -20.47
C ASP A 165 4.37 -9.73 -20.31
N ALA A 166 3.07 -9.70 -20.04
CA ALA A 166 2.23 -10.89 -19.88
C ALA A 166 2.17 -11.79 -21.13
N ASP A 167 2.46 -11.26 -22.32
CA ASP A 167 2.51 -11.98 -23.59
C ASP A 167 3.90 -12.59 -23.87
N ASN A 168 4.83 -12.53 -22.91
CA ASN A 168 6.23 -12.90 -23.07
C ASN A 168 6.98 -12.08 -24.13
N LYS A 169 6.60 -10.82 -24.33
CA LYS A 169 7.29 -9.90 -25.23
C LYS A 169 8.15 -8.94 -24.42
N GLU A 170 9.33 -8.66 -24.97
CA GLU A 170 10.23 -7.66 -24.41
C GLU A 170 9.69 -6.26 -24.70
N GLN A 171 9.45 -5.49 -23.65
CA GLN A 171 9.05 -4.09 -23.69
C GLN A 171 10.18 -3.23 -23.11
N THR A 172 10.32 -1.99 -23.60
CA THR A 172 11.34 -1.07 -23.08
C THR A 172 10.77 0.33 -22.87
N ILE A 173 10.82 0.80 -21.63
CA ILE A 173 10.56 2.19 -21.27
C ILE A 173 11.86 2.96 -21.43
N LYS A 174 11.87 4.03 -22.22
CA LYS A 174 13.10 4.76 -22.55
C LYS A 174 13.59 5.66 -21.42
N ALA A 175 14.91 5.86 -21.34
CA ALA A 175 15.50 6.89 -20.51
C ALA A 175 14.86 8.26 -20.80
N GLY A 176 14.66 9.07 -19.77
CA GLY A 176 13.98 10.36 -19.84
C GLY A 176 12.46 10.29 -19.77
N THR A 177 11.86 9.09 -19.81
CA THR A 177 10.40 8.91 -19.67
C THR A 177 9.93 9.34 -18.29
N LEU A 178 8.84 10.12 -18.25
CA LEU A 178 8.16 10.52 -17.02
C LEU A 178 7.52 9.29 -16.36
N VAL A 179 7.68 9.16 -15.04
CA VAL A 179 7.08 8.07 -14.27
C VAL A 179 6.55 8.59 -12.93
N VAL A 180 5.50 7.96 -12.43
CA VAL A 180 4.96 8.16 -11.08
C VAL A 180 5.20 6.89 -10.27
N LEU A 181 5.69 7.02 -9.03
CA LEU A 181 6.17 5.93 -8.21
C LEU A 181 5.42 5.87 -6.87
N GLY A 182 5.28 4.65 -6.37
CA GLY A 182 4.73 4.43 -5.03
C GLY A 182 4.87 2.99 -4.57
N THR A 183 4.31 2.72 -3.41
CA THR A 183 4.28 1.41 -2.77
C THR A 183 2.85 0.89 -2.69
N TYR A 184 2.72 -0.42 -2.66
CA TYR A 184 1.46 -1.10 -2.39
C TYR A 184 1.68 -2.30 -1.47
N ARG A 185 0.64 -2.63 -0.73
CA ARG A 185 0.50 -3.86 0.04
C ARG A 185 -0.71 -4.61 -0.47
N GLY A 186 -0.56 -5.91 -0.67
CA GLY A 186 -1.60 -6.78 -1.21
C GLY A 186 -1.02 -7.82 -2.15
N ASP A 187 -1.89 -8.48 -2.91
CA ASP A 187 -1.52 -9.54 -3.85
C ASP A 187 -1.45 -8.96 -5.27
N PRO A 188 -0.28 -8.93 -5.92
CA PRO A 188 -0.11 -8.36 -7.25
C PRO A 188 -0.97 -9.01 -8.33
N VAL A 189 -1.39 -10.26 -8.14
CA VAL A 189 -2.25 -10.98 -9.10
C VAL A 189 -3.69 -10.49 -9.01
N TYR A 190 -4.16 -10.18 -7.81
CA TYR A 190 -5.54 -9.78 -7.56
C TYR A 190 -5.74 -8.27 -7.46
N ASN A 191 -4.66 -7.50 -7.35
CA ASN A 191 -4.71 -6.05 -7.26
C ASN A 191 -4.51 -5.36 -8.61
N THR A 192 -5.21 -4.25 -8.80
CA THR A 192 -5.04 -3.35 -9.93
C THR A 192 -5.03 -1.90 -9.45
N LEU A 193 -4.26 -1.05 -10.11
CA LEU A 193 -4.10 0.36 -9.78
C LEU A 193 -4.70 1.25 -10.86
N GLU A 194 -5.24 2.39 -10.46
CA GLU A 194 -5.64 3.49 -11.35
C GLU A 194 -5.08 4.81 -10.81
N LEU A 195 -4.54 5.65 -11.72
CA LEU A 195 -4.18 7.03 -11.42
C LEU A 195 -5.34 7.93 -11.81
N LYS A 196 -5.94 8.61 -10.82
CA LYS A 196 -6.96 9.63 -11.05
C LYS A 196 -6.32 11.00 -11.06
N GLY A 197 -6.61 11.78 -12.10
CA GLY A 197 -6.17 13.15 -12.28
C GLY A 197 -7.31 14.14 -12.11
N GLU A 198 -7.02 15.26 -11.46
CA GLU A 198 -7.86 16.44 -11.39
C GLU A 198 -7.30 17.51 -12.34
N PHE A 199 -8.03 17.80 -13.41
CA PHE A 199 -7.61 18.72 -14.48
C PHE A 199 -8.38 20.03 -14.39
N ILE A 200 -7.68 21.16 -14.40
CA ILE A 200 -8.28 22.49 -14.39
C ILE A 200 -8.57 22.88 -15.84
N ASN A 201 -9.83 22.81 -16.23
CA ASN A 201 -10.30 23.29 -17.53
C ASN A 201 -10.93 24.66 -17.33
N THR A 202 -10.16 25.73 -17.43
CA THR A 202 -10.76 27.05 -17.68
C THR A 202 -9.75 28.01 -18.30
N PRO A 203 -10.11 28.68 -19.41
CA PRO A 203 -9.52 29.98 -19.72
C PRO A 203 -9.93 30.94 -18.60
N VAL A 204 -9.00 31.79 -18.15
CA VAL A 204 -9.34 32.87 -17.21
C VAL A 204 -10.27 33.81 -17.98
N SER A 205 -11.56 33.80 -17.66
CA SER A 205 -12.45 34.85 -18.16
C SER A 205 -12.00 36.20 -17.57
N ASP A 206 -12.26 37.30 -18.27
CA ASP A 206 -11.96 38.66 -17.77
C ASP A 206 -12.64 38.99 -16.41
N GLU A 207 -13.53 38.12 -15.93
CA GLU A 207 -14.25 38.20 -14.65
C GLU A 207 -13.69 37.27 -13.54
N GLY A 208 -12.63 36.49 -13.80
CA GLY A 208 -11.86 35.79 -12.76
C GLY A 208 -12.51 34.55 -12.14
N GLU A 209 -13.58 34.00 -12.72
CA GLU A 209 -14.19 32.76 -12.23
C GLU A 209 -13.42 31.52 -12.73
N GLN A 210 -12.86 30.74 -11.79
CA GLN A 210 -12.27 29.43 -12.08
C GLN A 210 -13.39 28.41 -12.32
N GLY A 211 -13.33 27.72 -13.45
CA GLY A 211 -14.23 26.62 -13.77
C GLY A 211 -13.98 25.42 -12.87
N ALA A 212 -15.01 24.59 -12.67
CA ALA A 212 -14.90 23.41 -11.83
C ALA A 212 -13.87 22.42 -12.41
N PRO A 213 -13.02 21.81 -11.55
CA PRO A 213 -12.06 20.82 -11.99
C PRO A 213 -12.75 19.57 -12.53
N VAL A 214 -12.14 18.96 -13.56
CA VAL A 214 -12.61 17.69 -14.15
C VAL A 214 -11.75 16.55 -13.61
N THR A 215 -12.38 15.60 -12.94
CA THR A 215 -11.72 14.37 -12.48
C THR A 215 -11.91 13.24 -13.48
N ARG A 216 -10.82 12.61 -13.91
CA ARG A 216 -10.84 11.40 -14.75
C ARG A 216 -9.59 10.56 -14.52
N ASP A 217 -9.58 9.35 -15.06
CA ASP A 217 -8.40 8.51 -15.07
C ASP A 217 -7.36 9.11 -16.04
N VAL A 218 -6.08 9.00 -15.66
CA VAL A 218 -4.94 9.40 -16.49
C VAL A 218 -4.57 8.20 -17.36
N SER A 219 -4.48 8.42 -18.67
CA SER A 219 -4.04 7.41 -19.63
C SER A 219 -2.59 7.01 -19.32
N GLY A 220 -2.32 5.71 -19.31
CA GLY A 220 -1.00 5.17 -19.03
C GLY A 220 -1.05 3.72 -18.58
N GLU A 221 0.10 3.20 -18.18
CA GLU A 221 0.29 1.80 -17.78
C GLU A 221 0.91 1.72 -16.38
N PHE A 222 0.40 0.80 -15.56
CA PHE A 222 1.02 0.43 -14.29
C PHE A 222 1.84 -0.84 -14.44
N LEU A 223 3.09 -0.79 -13.96
CA LEU A 223 3.90 -1.96 -13.66
C LEU A 223 3.90 -2.15 -12.14
N MET A 224 3.41 -3.29 -11.67
CA MET A 224 3.43 -3.67 -10.26
C MET A 224 4.55 -4.69 -10.04
N PHE A 225 5.46 -4.37 -9.13
CA PHE A 225 6.62 -5.19 -8.83
C PHE A 225 6.45 -5.90 -7.50
N ALA A 226 6.90 -7.15 -7.48
CA ALA A 226 6.92 -8.03 -6.33
C ALA A 226 8.17 -8.90 -6.39
N GLU A 227 8.72 -9.25 -5.22
CA GLU A 227 9.76 -10.29 -5.17
C GLU A 227 9.13 -11.64 -5.53
N VAL A 228 9.77 -12.38 -6.44
CA VAL A 228 9.34 -13.74 -6.78
C VAL A 228 10.05 -14.72 -5.83
N PRO A 229 9.33 -15.40 -4.94
CA PRO A 229 9.95 -16.32 -4.00
C PRO A 229 10.58 -17.52 -4.69
N LYS A 230 11.67 -18.05 -4.12
CA LYS A 230 12.38 -19.23 -4.66
C LYS A 230 11.50 -20.48 -4.75
N ASP A 231 10.50 -20.58 -3.87
CA ASP A 231 9.54 -21.70 -3.85
C ASP A 231 8.35 -21.51 -4.81
N GLY A 232 8.25 -20.35 -5.47
CA GLY A 232 7.21 -20.03 -6.44
C GLY A 232 5.81 -19.77 -5.85
N GLU A 233 5.64 -19.86 -4.53
CA GLU A 233 4.35 -19.61 -3.88
C GLU A 233 4.15 -18.12 -3.69
N VAL A 234 3.14 -17.54 -4.34
CA VAL A 234 2.79 -16.11 -4.21
C VAL A 234 1.62 -15.91 -3.24
N SER A 235 1.60 -14.76 -2.56
CA SER A 235 0.55 -14.35 -1.63
C SER A 235 0.55 -12.81 -1.53
N ASP A 236 -0.25 -12.27 -0.60
CA ASP A 236 -0.13 -10.87 -0.18
C ASP A 236 1.32 -10.55 0.22
N ILE A 237 1.84 -9.41 -0.23
CA ILE A 237 3.17 -8.90 0.13
C ILE A 237 3.05 -7.53 0.83
N SER A 238 4.02 -7.23 1.69
CA SER A 238 4.04 -6.00 2.50
C SER A 238 4.82 -4.84 1.89
N ASP A 239 5.65 -5.06 0.88
CA ASP A 239 6.63 -4.09 0.37
C ASP A 239 6.59 -3.91 -1.15
N GLY A 240 5.47 -4.24 -1.79
CA GLY A 240 5.31 -4.05 -3.22
C GLY A 240 5.56 -2.60 -3.65
N PHE A 241 6.11 -2.41 -4.84
CA PHE A 241 6.26 -1.08 -5.44
C PHE A 241 5.66 -1.04 -6.84
N PHE A 242 5.19 0.12 -7.26
CA PHE A 242 4.64 0.31 -8.60
C PHE A 242 5.34 1.45 -9.34
N LEU A 243 5.31 1.34 -10.67
CA LEU A 243 5.71 2.36 -11.62
C LEU A 243 4.52 2.64 -12.54
N PHE A 244 4.06 3.89 -12.60
CA PHE A 244 3.08 4.33 -13.57
C PHE A 244 3.75 5.13 -14.68
N VAL A 245 3.51 4.75 -15.92
CA VAL A 245 4.01 5.42 -17.13
C VAL A 245 2.82 6.12 -17.81
N PRO A 246 2.67 7.45 -17.68
CA PRO A 246 1.61 8.17 -18.36
C PRO A 246 1.79 8.13 -19.88
N ASP A 247 0.69 7.94 -20.61
CA ASP A 247 0.63 8.11 -22.05
C ASP A 247 0.44 9.58 -22.39
N LEU A 248 1.57 10.28 -22.55
CA LEU A 248 1.60 11.72 -22.79
C LEU A 248 0.96 12.14 -24.11
N GLU A 249 0.94 11.28 -25.13
CA GLU A 249 0.32 11.61 -26.41
C GLU A 249 -1.20 11.47 -26.32
N ALA A 250 -1.70 10.37 -25.74
CA ALA A 250 -3.13 10.22 -25.47
C ALA A 250 -3.66 11.33 -24.56
N GLU A 251 -2.86 11.75 -23.56
CA GLU A 251 -3.21 12.86 -22.68
C GLU A 251 -3.24 14.22 -23.41
N LYS A 252 -2.36 14.44 -24.40
CA LYS A 252 -2.42 15.65 -25.25
C LYS A 252 -3.70 15.68 -26.08
N GLU A 253 -4.03 14.59 -26.76
CA GLU A 253 -5.23 14.50 -27.60
C GLU A 253 -6.51 14.81 -26.80
N LEU A 254 -6.60 14.31 -25.56
CA LEU A 254 -7.73 14.60 -24.65
C LEU A 254 -7.81 16.06 -24.19
N GLN A 255 -6.73 16.82 -24.32
CA GLN A 255 -6.63 18.23 -23.93
C GLN A 255 -6.74 19.19 -25.13
N GLU A 256 -6.43 18.76 -26.35
CA GLU A 256 -6.51 19.58 -27.57
C GLU A 256 -7.94 20.07 -27.88
N ASP A 257 -8.97 19.31 -27.48
CA ASP A 257 -10.38 19.66 -27.64
C ASP A 257 -10.89 20.70 -26.62
N LYS A 258 -10.06 21.17 -25.68
CA LYS A 258 -10.46 22.15 -24.65
C LYS A 258 -9.45 23.30 -24.57
N PRO A 259 -9.86 24.53 -24.92
CA PRO A 259 -8.96 25.69 -24.84
C PRO A 259 -8.72 26.04 -23.36
N SER A 260 -7.58 25.60 -22.82
CA SER A 260 -7.02 26.09 -21.56
C SER A 260 -5.78 26.92 -21.88
N ASP A 261 -5.73 28.16 -21.38
CA ASP A 261 -4.58 29.07 -21.49
C ASP A 261 -3.39 28.63 -20.61
N CYS A 262 -3.53 27.54 -19.84
CA CYS A 262 -2.45 26.95 -19.06
C CYS A 262 -1.56 26.01 -19.90
N ARG A 263 -1.15 26.45 -21.10
CA ARG A 263 -0.20 25.75 -21.98
C ARG A 263 1.25 25.81 -21.46
N GLY A 264 1.45 25.46 -20.20
CA GLY A 264 2.78 25.04 -19.74
C GLY A 264 2.97 23.58 -20.15
N ASP A 265 4.18 23.17 -20.51
CA ASP A 265 4.57 21.82 -20.94
C ASP A 265 4.30 20.68 -19.92
N SER A 266 3.44 20.89 -18.91
CA SER A 266 3.08 19.93 -17.89
C SER A 266 1.80 19.19 -18.28
N LEU A 267 1.98 17.98 -18.80
CA LEU A 267 0.90 17.06 -19.17
C LEU A 267 0.34 16.27 -17.97
N LEU A 268 0.86 16.53 -16.77
CA LEU A 268 0.32 15.95 -15.55
C LEU A 268 -0.93 16.71 -15.10
N PRO A 269 -1.90 16.04 -14.46
CA PRO A 269 -3.06 16.72 -13.87
C PRO A 269 -2.62 17.71 -12.78
N ALA A 270 -3.47 18.65 -12.37
CA ALA A 270 -3.14 19.58 -11.29
C ALA A 270 -2.98 18.87 -9.93
N ARG A 271 -3.81 17.84 -9.70
CA ARG A 271 -3.71 16.93 -8.56
C ARG A 271 -3.89 15.50 -9.03
N MET A 272 -3.31 14.57 -8.28
CA MET A 272 -3.44 13.15 -8.57
C MET A 272 -3.65 12.31 -7.31
N LYS A 273 -4.34 11.18 -7.47
CA LYS A 273 -4.45 10.14 -6.44
C LYS A 273 -4.37 8.76 -7.08
N ILE A 274 -4.00 7.77 -6.27
CA ILE A 274 -4.02 6.36 -6.66
C ILE A 274 -5.23 5.69 -6.02
N THR A 275 -5.96 4.92 -6.79
CA THR A 275 -6.98 3.98 -6.29
C THR A 275 -6.49 2.57 -6.53
N LEU A 276 -6.45 1.75 -5.48
CA LEU A 276 -6.14 0.33 -5.54
C LEU A 276 -7.44 -0.46 -5.43
N TYR A 277 -7.61 -1.37 -6.38
CA TYR A 277 -8.74 -2.27 -6.45
C TYR A 277 -8.29 -3.71 -6.22
N ARG A 278 -9.21 -4.51 -5.68
CA ARG A 278 -9.05 -5.96 -5.58
C ARG A 278 -10.16 -6.67 -6.37
N THR A 279 -9.81 -7.69 -7.13
CA THR A 279 -10.77 -8.61 -7.77
C THR A 279 -10.82 -9.93 -7.00
N ASP A 280 -11.91 -10.70 -7.15
CA ASP A 280 -12.00 -12.07 -6.64
C ASP A 280 -11.47 -13.10 -7.63
N ASN A 281 -11.41 -12.74 -8.92
CA ASN A 281 -10.86 -13.56 -9.98
C ASN A 281 -9.91 -12.71 -10.83
N PRO A 282 -8.60 -13.01 -10.85
CA PRO A 282 -7.61 -12.21 -11.56
C PRO A 282 -7.79 -12.31 -13.08
N ASP A 283 -8.28 -13.45 -13.58
CA ASP A 283 -8.53 -13.72 -15.00
C ASP A 283 -9.96 -13.37 -15.43
N GLY A 284 -10.79 -12.89 -14.48
CA GLY A 284 -12.21 -12.67 -14.69
C GLY A 284 -12.55 -11.21 -14.98
N THR A 285 -13.61 -10.98 -15.75
CA THR A 285 -14.22 -9.64 -15.94
C THR A 285 -15.16 -9.26 -14.78
N GLY A 286 -14.96 -9.87 -13.60
CA GLY A 286 -15.80 -9.70 -12.43
C GLY A 286 -15.74 -8.28 -11.85
N SER A 287 -16.59 -8.02 -10.86
CA SER A 287 -16.55 -6.75 -10.14
C SER A 287 -15.24 -6.58 -9.39
N LYS A 288 -14.60 -5.42 -9.55
CA LYS A 288 -13.50 -4.98 -8.70
C LYS A 288 -14.03 -4.07 -7.57
N ARG A 289 -13.41 -4.13 -6.39
CA ARG A 289 -13.76 -3.29 -5.24
C ARG A 289 -12.58 -2.41 -4.85
N ILE A 290 -12.85 -1.17 -4.46
CA ILE A 290 -11.82 -0.28 -3.90
C ILE A 290 -11.45 -0.80 -2.52
N THR A 291 -10.17 -1.08 -2.30
CA THR A 291 -9.64 -1.55 -1.02
C THR A 291 -8.65 -0.59 -0.41
N ALA A 292 -7.95 0.22 -1.23
CA ALA A 292 -7.14 1.33 -0.74
C ALA A 292 -7.14 2.54 -1.69
N GLU A 293 -6.92 3.74 -1.15
CA GLU A 293 -6.77 4.99 -1.89
C GLU A 293 -5.79 5.93 -1.19
N THR A 294 -4.96 6.63 -1.96
CA THR A 294 -4.19 7.77 -1.44
C THR A 294 -5.07 9.01 -1.28
N VAL A 295 -4.62 9.95 -0.45
CA VAL A 295 -5.11 11.34 -0.52
C VAL A 295 -4.65 11.97 -1.83
N TRP A 296 -5.37 12.99 -2.29
CA TRP A 296 -4.94 13.75 -3.45
C TRP A 296 -3.69 14.56 -3.11
N ILE A 297 -2.70 14.49 -3.99
CA ILE A 297 -1.49 15.31 -3.92
C ILE A 297 -1.46 16.27 -5.10
N HIS A 298 -0.76 17.40 -4.94
CA HIS A 298 -0.42 18.22 -6.10
C HIS A 298 0.58 17.46 -6.96
N SER A 299 0.35 17.46 -8.28
CA SER A 299 1.31 16.85 -9.17
C SER A 299 2.62 17.65 -9.14
N PRO A 300 3.78 16.97 -9.07
CA PRO A 300 5.06 17.65 -9.18
C PRO A 300 5.18 18.26 -10.59
N GLY A 301 5.52 19.54 -10.68
CA GLY A 301 5.64 20.28 -11.93
C GLY A 301 6.98 21.01 -12.06
N GLY A 302 7.29 21.49 -13.27
CA GLY A 302 8.51 22.24 -13.58
C GLY A 302 9.57 21.42 -14.34
N THR A 303 10.69 22.07 -14.67
CA THR A 303 11.81 21.45 -15.40
C THR A 303 12.66 20.51 -14.54
N ASP A 304 12.51 20.59 -13.21
CA ASP A 304 13.43 20.00 -12.24
C ASP A 304 12.85 18.72 -11.60
N LEU A 305 12.25 17.85 -12.41
CA LEU A 305 11.84 16.52 -11.94
C LEU A 305 13.08 15.69 -11.59
N PRO A 306 13.06 14.96 -10.46
CA PRO A 306 14.20 14.14 -10.05
C PRO A 306 14.45 13.02 -11.07
N THR A 307 15.72 12.61 -11.16
CA THR A 307 16.11 11.44 -11.93
C THR A 307 15.86 10.17 -11.11
N VAL A 308 15.22 9.17 -11.73
CA VAL A 308 14.84 7.90 -11.11
C VAL A 308 15.70 6.79 -11.67
N GLU A 309 16.41 6.08 -10.80
CA GLU A 309 17.19 4.90 -11.18
C GLU A 309 16.57 3.65 -10.54
N LEU A 310 16.07 2.73 -11.36
CA LEU A 310 15.62 1.41 -10.90
C LEU A 310 16.85 0.51 -10.73
N LYS A 311 17.05 0.00 -9.52
CA LYS A 311 18.17 -0.89 -9.18
C LYS A 311 17.62 -2.23 -8.71
N THR A 312 18.22 -3.29 -9.20
CA THR A 312 18.05 -4.62 -8.60
C THR A 312 19.09 -4.73 -7.50
N GLU A 313 18.66 -4.83 -6.24
CA GLU A 313 19.55 -5.32 -5.19
C GLU A 313 19.65 -6.83 -5.36
N VAL A 314 20.83 -7.31 -5.74
CA VAL A 314 21.15 -8.74 -5.62
C VAL A 314 21.41 -8.94 -4.13
N ALA A 315 20.48 -9.57 -3.43
CA ALA A 315 20.74 -10.05 -2.08
C ALA A 315 21.88 -11.08 -2.16
N GLU A 316 23.07 -10.70 -1.68
CA GLU A 316 24.21 -11.60 -1.50
C GLU A 316 23.92 -12.67 -0.43
#